data_AF-A0A812KQM5-F1
#
_entry.id   AF-A0A812KQM5-F1
#
_cell.length_a   1.000
_cell.length_b   1.000
_cell.length_c   1.000
_cell.angle_alpha   90.00
_cell.angle_beta   90.00
_cell.angle_gamma   90.00
#
_symmetry.space_group_name_H-M   'P 1'
#
loop_
_entity.id
_entity.type
_entity.pdbx_description
1 polymer ?
#
loop_
_entity_poly.entity_id
_entity_poly.type
_entity_poly.pdbx_seq_one_letter_code
_entity_poly.pdbx_strand_id
1 'polypeptide(L)'
;MATAPAPGQAMSKDPKTQLNHFCQRYCQRPVTKSDISYTTNKFGNQYQAIVKLDCIQGQEYAGHLCINQKDAEKSAAEQAVMAFSSQMAVLKPPVQRDKKRKPRTPEEIAERKAKQEAEGNPAITPKTLLNALVMKIAKRYLQKGETVYETKTYNGGGHQATVKLSALPGEWSERMWAGHVCTTKQKAEQSAAEIALESIKQDKELMEEADKPKGFGKGGKGKGKGFMWDPWQWGWMWGMPSSELPRKDVLTESITGEVIEWKESHGWIKADVELDHKAASRREGKIFVGKSDAPEDGLVAGAKVSFTVYEDPRGLGAKDLKVL
;
A
#
# COMPACT_ATOMS: atom_id res chain seq x y z
N MET A 1 16.24 14.47 -59.19
CA MET A 1 15.28 14.15 -58.11
C MET A 1 15.58 12.76 -57.59
N ALA A 2 16.08 12.64 -56.37
CA ALA A 2 16.08 11.40 -55.59
C ALA A 2 16.19 11.81 -54.12
N THR A 3 15.04 11.82 -53.45
CA THR A 3 14.84 12.20 -52.05
C THR A 3 15.48 11.15 -51.13
N ALA A 4 16.37 11.59 -50.25
CA ALA A 4 16.94 10.80 -49.17
C ALA A 4 15.85 10.41 -48.15
N PRO A 5 15.92 9.21 -47.53
CA PRO A 5 14.94 8.77 -46.56
C PRO A 5 15.10 9.50 -45.23
N ALA A 6 13.99 9.96 -44.67
CA ALA A 6 13.92 10.64 -43.38
C ALA A 6 14.33 9.69 -42.23
N PRO A 7 15.17 10.13 -41.28
CA PRO A 7 15.47 9.33 -40.10
C PRO A 7 14.26 9.33 -39.17
N GLY A 8 13.70 8.14 -38.97
CA GLY A 8 12.62 7.86 -38.05
C GLY A 8 12.95 8.30 -36.63
N GLN A 9 11.98 8.98 -36.01
CA GLN A 9 11.97 9.35 -34.61
C GLN A 9 12.02 8.10 -33.72
N ALA A 10 13.23 7.73 -33.27
CA ALA A 10 13.35 6.95 -32.04
C ALA A 10 12.82 7.84 -30.91
N MET A 11 11.83 7.36 -30.15
CA MET A 11 11.33 8.03 -28.95
C MET A 11 12.51 8.25 -27.99
N SER A 12 13.10 9.44 -28.10
CA SER A 12 14.37 9.81 -27.49
C SER A 12 14.13 10.07 -26.00
N LYS A 13 14.68 9.20 -25.14
CA LYS A 13 14.77 9.48 -23.70
C LYS A 13 15.52 10.81 -23.52
N ASP A 14 15.08 11.67 -22.60
CA ASP A 14 15.74 12.96 -22.33
C ASP A 14 17.27 12.79 -22.18
N PRO A 15 18.11 13.54 -22.93
CA PRO A 15 19.56 13.44 -22.87
C PRO A 15 20.13 13.50 -21.46
N LYS A 16 19.52 14.31 -20.57
CA LYS A 16 19.93 14.40 -19.16
C LYS A 16 19.67 13.09 -18.42
N THR A 17 18.57 12.40 -18.72
CA THR A 17 18.24 11.09 -18.17
C THR A 17 19.18 10.00 -18.72
N GLN A 18 19.51 10.04 -20.01
CA GLN A 18 20.46 9.11 -20.62
C GLN A 18 21.84 9.22 -19.98
N LEU A 19 22.34 10.44 -19.82
CA LEU A 19 23.62 10.73 -19.17
C LEU A 19 23.64 10.27 -17.71
N ASN A 20 22.57 10.55 -16.95
CA ASN A 20 22.47 10.11 -15.56
C ASN A 20 22.50 8.58 -15.43
N HIS A 21 21.77 7.86 -16.29
CA HIS A 21 21.82 6.40 -16.30
C HIS A 21 23.18 5.84 -16.69
N PHE A 22 23.90 6.49 -17.61
CA PHE A 22 25.27 6.11 -17.95
C PHE A 22 26.19 6.27 -16.75
N CYS A 23 26.19 7.42 -16.09
CA CYS A 23 27.01 7.69 -14.90
C CYS A 23 26.69 6.71 -13.76
N GLN A 24 25.41 6.37 -13.54
CA GLN A 24 25.01 5.36 -12.53
C GLN A 24 25.60 3.99 -12.82
N ARG A 25 25.64 3.58 -14.08
CA ARG A 25 26.23 2.30 -14.49
C ARG A 25 27.75 2.32 -14.41
N TYR A 26 28.37 3.42 -14.82
CA TYR A 26 29.82 3.58 -14.77
C TYR A 26 30.34 3.51 -13.33
N CYS A 27 29.66 4.17 -12.38
CA CYS A 27 30.07 4.16 -10.97
C CYS A 27 29.55 2.99 -10.15
N GLN A 28 28.65 2.15 -10.70
CA GLN A 28 27.94 1.08 -9.98
C GLN A 28 27.28 1.52 -8.65
N ARG A 29 26.91 2.79 -8.54
CA ARG A 29 26.26 3.39 -7.38
C ARG A 29 25.25 4.46 -7.80
N PRO A 30 24.30 4.84 -6.93
CA PRO A 30 23.46 6.00 -7.19
C PRO A 30 24.32 7.26 -7.41
N VAL A 31 24.05 7.97 -8.50
CA VAL A 31 24.68 9.25 -8.85
C VAL A 31 24.13 10.33 -7.94
N THR A 32 25.02 11.10 -7.32
CA THR A 32 24.68 12.23 -6.46
C THR A 32 24.85 13.55 -7.23
N LYS A 33 24.43 14.67 -6.64
CA LYS A 33 24.60 16.00 -7.25
C LYS A 33 26.08 16.41 -7.39
N SER A 34 26.99 15.80 -6.64
CA SER A 34 28.43 16.05 -6.76
C SER A 34 29.09 15.31 -7.93
N ASP A 35 28.41 14.32 -8.52
CA ASP A 35 28.96 13.51 -9.61
C ASP A 35 28.73 14.14 -11.00
N ILE A 36 27.64 14.91 -11.14
CA ILE A 36 27.26 15.60 -12.37
C ILE A 36 26.87 17.03 -11.99
N SER A 37 27.63 18.01 -12.46
CA SER A 37 27.33 19.43 -12.27
C SER A 37 27.10 20.14 -13.59
N TYR A 38 26.12 21.06 -13.62
CA TYR A 38 25.79 21.87 -14.79
C TYR A 38 26.07 23.34 -14.46
N THR A 39 26.87 23.99 -15.28
CA THR A 39 27.18 25.41 -15.18
C THR A 39 26.61 26.11 -16.39
N THR A 40 25.64 27.00 -16.21
CA THR A 40 25.05 27.77 -17.31
C THR A 40 25.55 29.21 -17.28
N ASN A 41 26.10 29.66 -18.41
CA ASN A 41 26.52 31.02 -18.64
C ASN A 41 25.55 31.71 -19.62
N LYS A 42 25.22 32.97 -19.35
CA LYS A 42 24.35 33.79 -20.20
C LYS A 42 25.19 34.63 -21.15
N PHE A 43 24.94 34.48 -22.45
CA PHE A 43 25.57 35.24 -23.53
C PHE A 43 24.50 36.05 -24.26
N GLY A 44 24.27 37.29 -23.82
CA GLY A 44 23.21 38.14 -24.36
C GLY A 44 21.81 37.55 -24.17
N ASN A 45 21.13 37.22 -25.28
CA ASN A 45 19.81 36.59 -25.30
C ASN A 45 19.85 35.05 -25.39
N GLN A 46 21.04 34.45 -25.31
CA GLN A 46 21.24 33.01 -25.36
C GLN A 46 21.96 32.53 -24.09
N TYR A 47 21.84 31.24 -23.82
CA TYR A 47 22.46 30.54 -22.70
C TYR A 47 23.30 29.41 -23.26
N GLN A 48 24.48 29.22 -22.68
CA GLN A 48 25.33 28.07 -22.92
C GLN A 48 25.51 27.34 -21.60
N ALA A 49 25.31 26.02 -21.60
CA ALA A 49 25.60 25.20 -20.44
C ALA A 49 26.83 24.33 -20.67
N ILE A 50 27.56 24.07 -19.60
CA ILE A 50 28.68 23.13 -19.54
C ILE A 50 28.30 22.08 -18.52
N VAL A 51 28.38 20.80 -18.90
CA VAL A 51 28.21 19.68 -17.98
C VAL A 51 29.58 19.14 -17.59
N LYS A 52 29.83 19.02 -16.30
CA LYS A 52 31.02 18.41 -15.73
C LYS A 52 30.67 17.08 -15.10
N LEU A 53 31.41 16.04 -15.48
CA LEU A 53 31.23 14.67 -15.01
C LEU A 53 32.38 14.30 -14.06
N ASP A 54 32.27 14.70 -12.80
CA ASP A 54 33.25 14.36 -11.76
C ASP A 54 33.35 12.84 -11.53
N CYS A 55 32.26 12.10 -11.82
CA CYS A 55 32.25 10.65 -11.83
C CYS A 55 33.15 9.98 -12.90
N ILE A 56 33.54 10.71 -13.95
CA ILE A 56 34.32 10.19 -15.09
C ILE A 56 35.48 11.13 -15.34
N GLN A 57 36.44 11.12 -14.42
CA GLN A 57 37.70 11.89 -14.51
C GLN A 57 37.51 13.42 -14.59
N GLY A 58 36.33 13.95 -14.23
CA GLY A 58 36.06 15.39 -14.25
C GLY A 58 35.95 15.98 -15.66
N GLN A 59 35.61 15.18 -16.67
CA GLN A 59 35.49 15.66 -18.06
C GLN A 59 34.32 16.64 -18.21
N GLU A 60 34.54 17.69 -19.01
CA GLU A 60 33.61 18.79 -19.22
C GLU A 60 33.17 18.87 -20.68
N TYR A 61 31.86 19.06 -20.90
CA TYR A 61 31.27 19.16 -22.23
C TYR A 61 30.39 20.41 -22.32
N ALA A 62 30.73 21.29 -23.25
CA ALA A 62 29.95 22.48 -23.54
C ALA A 62 28.83 22.17 -24.55
N GLY A 63 27.60 22.56 -24.23
CA GLY A 63 26.47 22.52 -25.14
C GLY A 63 26.45 23.68 -26.13
N HIS A 64 25.52 23.62 -27.06
CA HIS A 64 25.26 24.72 -28.00
C HIS A 64 24.56 25.90 -27.30
N LEU A 65 24.65 27.07 -27.93
CA LEU A 65 23.90 28.25 -27.51
C LEU A 65 22.41 28.04 -27.76
N CYS A 66 21.60 28.16 -26.70
CA CYS A 66 20.15 27.99 -26.76
C CYS A 66 19.44 29.20 -26.16
N ILE A 67 18.18 29.42 -26.53
CA ILE A 67 17.38 30.56 -26.03
C ILE A 67 16.98 30.35 -24.56
N ASN A 68 16.87 29.10 -24.11
CA ASN A 68 16.49 28.74 -22.75
C ASN A 68 17.63 28.01 -22.03
N GLN A 69 17.80 28.30 -20.74
CA GLN A 69 18.74 27.58 -19.86
C GLN A 69 18.51 26.06 -19.87
N LYS A 70 17.25 25.62 -19.83
CA LYS A 70 16.91 24.18 -19.82
C LYS A 70 17.34 23.47 -21.11
N ASP A 71 17.25 24.15 -22.25
CA ASP A 71 17.63 23.58 -23.54
C ASP A 71 19.15 23.59 -23.72
N ALA A 72 19.82 24.63 -23.19
CA ALA A 72 21.28 24.68 -23.12
C ALA A 72 21.85 23.50 -22.30
N GLU A 73 21.25 23.21 -21.14
CA GLU A 73 21.64 22.06 -20.30
C GLU A 73 21.40 20.72 -21.00
N LYS A 74 20.30 20.57 -21.74
CA LYS A 74 20.03 19.37 -22.54
C LYS A 74 21.07 19.19 -23.65
N SER A 75 21.44 20.29 -24.33
CA SER A 75 22.47 20.26 -25.37
C SER A 75 23.83 19.86 -24.80
N ALA A 76 24.19 20.36 -23.62
CA ALA A 76 25.43 19.95 -22.94
C ALA A 76 25.42 18.46 -22.58
N ALA A 77 24.29 17.95 -22.08
CA ALA A 77 24.14 16.53 -21.78
C ALA A 77 24.19 15.66 -23.03
N GLU A 78 23.64 16.14 -24.15
CA GLU A 78 23.70 15.44 -25.45
C GLU A 78 25.14 15.33 -25.97
N GLN A 79 25.94 16.40 -25.88
CA GLN A 79 27.36 16.35 -26.25
C GLN A 79 28.14 15.33 -25.42
N ALA A 80 27.87 15.26 -24.11
CA ALA A 80 28.46 14.25 -23.26
C ALA A 80 28.03 12.81 -23.65
N VAL A 81 26.73 12.60 -23.92
CA VAL A 81 26.21 11.28 -24.36
C VAL A 81 26.81 10.86 -25.70
N MET A 82 26.98 11.79 -26.65
CA MET A 82 27.63 11.52 -27.93
C MET A 82 29.08 11.09 -27.74
N ALA A 83 29.84 11.79 -26.90
CA ALA A 83 31.24 11.47 -26.59
C ALA A 83 31.39 10.08 -25.94
N PHE A 84 30.44 9.69 -25.08
CA PHE A 84 30.44 8.40 -24.40
C PHE A 84 29.60 7.32 -25.09
N SER A 85 29.07 7.57 -26.28
CA SER A 85 28.16 6.66 -26.98
C SER A 85 28.74 5.25 -27.17
N SER A 86 30.04 5.16 -27.49
CA SER A 86 30.77 3.89 -27.62
C SER A 86 30.90 3.15 -26.28
N GLN A 87 31.20 3.86 -25.19
CA GLN A 87 31.32 3.28 -23.85
C GLN A 87 29.94 2.89 -23.28
N MET A 88 28.89 3.65 -23.59
CA MET A 88 27.51 3.35 -23.22
C MET A 88 27.00 2.04 -23.82
N ALA A 89 27.46 1.70 -25.03
CA ALA A 89 27.10 0.44 -25.70
C ALA A 89 27.80 -0.79 -25.08
N VAL A 90 29.00 -0.60 -24.52
CA VAL A 90 29.78 -1.68 -23.86
C VAL A 90 29.28 -1.96 -22.44
N LEU A 91 28.77 -0.96 -21.74
CA LEU A 91 28.23 -1.15 -20.39
C LEU A 91 26.95 -1.99 -20.45
N LYS A 92 26.92 -3.06 -19.64
CA LYS A 92 25.78 -3.97 -19.54
C LYS A 92 24.47 -3.18 -19.35
N PRO A 93 23.39 -3.56 -20.04
CA PRO A 93 22.09 -2.96 -19.78
C PRO A 93 21.75 -3.10 -18.29
N PRO A 94 20.99 -2.15 -17.72
CA PRO A 94 20.61 -2.27 -16.32
C PRO A 94 19.82 -3.56 -16.22
N VAL A 95 20.09 -4.38 -15.20
CA VAL A 95 19.24 -5.54 -14.90
C VAL A 95 17.83 -4.99 -14.80
N GLN A 96 17.02 -5.26 -15.82
CA GLN A 96 15.63 -4.85 -15.79
C GLN A 96 15.04 -5.67 -14.65
N ARG A 97 14.80 -5.05 -13.50
CA ARG A 97 13.86 -5.62 -12.54
C ARG A 97 12.55 -5.69 -13.31
N ASP A 98 12.19 -6.91 -13.71
CA ASP A 98 10.98 -7.22 -14.48
C ASP A 98 9.78 -6.48 -13.89
N LYS A 99 9.45 -5.33 -14.49
CA LYS A 99 8.22 -4.59 -14.18
C LYS A 99 7.02 -5.13 -14.96
N LYS A 100 7.21 -6.18 -15.75
CA LYS A 100 6.14 -7.00 -16.33
C LYS A 100 6.44 -8.47 -16.06
N ARG A 101 6.01 -8.95 -14.89
CA ARG A 101 5.77 -10.40 -14.72
C ARG A 101 4.83 -10.82 -15.85
N LYS A 102 5.20 -11.84 -16.62
CA LYS A 102 4.29 -12.48 -17.58
C LYS A 102 2.94 -12.75 -16.88
N PRO A 103 1.78 -12.57 -17.56
CA PRO A 103 0.51 -13.03 -17.02
C PRO A 103 0.66 -14.51 -16.66
N ARG A 104 0.41 -14.82 -15.40
CA ARG A 104 0.61 -16.16 -14.83
C ARG A 104 -0.48 -17.08 -15.35
N THR A 105 -0.14 -18.35 -15.56
CA THR A 105 -1.14 -19.33 -15.97
C THR A 105 -2.14 -19.56 -14.83
N PRO A 106 -3.38 -19.99 -15.14
CA PRO A 106 -4.38 -20.34 -14.12
C PRO A 106 -3.87 -21.36 -13.08
N GLU A 107 -3.00 -22.27 -13.49
CA GLU A 107 -2.35 -23.28 -12.64
C GLU A 107 -1.36 -22.65 -11.64
N GLU A 108 -0.50 -21.72 -12.07
CA GLU A 108 0.43 -20.98 -11.19
C GLU A 108 -0.30 -20.07 -10.19
N ILE A 109 -1.53 -19.64 -10.52
CA ILE A 109 -2.39 -18.85 -9.63
C ILE A 109 -3.02 -19.76 -8.58
N ALA A 110 -3.50 -20.94 -8.97
CA ALA A 110 -4.07 -21.93 -8.05
C ALA A 110 -3.03 -22.44 -7.04
N GLU A 111 -1.81 -22.78 -7.51
CA GLU A 111 -0.73 -23.21 -6.62
C GLU A 111 -0.30 -22.12 -5.64
N ARG A 112 -0.31 -20.84 -6.06
CA ARG A 112 -0.02 -19.73 -5.14
C ARG A 112 -1.14 -19.45 -4.18
N LYS A 113 -2.40 -19.59 -4.58
CA LYS A 113 -3.54 -19.49 -3.66
C LYS A 113 -3.45 -20.58 -2.59
N ALA A 114 -3.18 -21.82 -2.99
CA ALA A 114 -2.97 -22.92 -2.05
C ALA A 114 -1.77 -22.68 -1.12
N LYS A 115 -0.63 -22.18 -1.64
CA LYS A 115 0.53 -21.80 -0.80
C LYS A 115 0.24 -20.60 0.11
N GLN A 116 -0.54 -19.63 -0.34
CA GLN A 116 -0.88 -18.42 0.41
C GLN A 116 -1.96 -18.68 1.48
N GLU A 117 -2.85 -19.64 1.25
CA GLU A 117 -3.76 -20.16 2.28
C GLU A 117 -3.00 -21.01 3.31
N ALA A 118 -1.98 -21.76 2.89
CA ALA A 118 -1.14 -22.55 3.79
C ALA A 118 -0.14 -21.70 4.62
N GLU A 119 0.45 -20.64 4.04
CA GLU A 119 1.42 -19.77 4.73
C GLU A 119 0.77 -18.54 5.42
N GLY A 120 -0.52 -18.31 5.21
CA GLY A 120 -1.24 -17.15 5.76
C GLY A 120 -0.81 -15.81 5.15
N ASN A 121 -1.51 -14.74 5.50
CA ASN A 121 -1.13 -13.39 5.07
C ASN A 121 0.20 -13.00 5.73
N PRO A 122 1.29 -12.72 4.98
CA PRO A 122 2.60 -12.40 5.54
C PRO A 122 2.61 -11.11 6.38
N ALA A 123 1.57 -10.29 6.29
CA ALA A 123 1.38 -9.12 7.15
C ALA A 123 0.85 -9.47 8.56
N ILE A 124 0.28 -10.65 8.77
CA ILE A 124 -0.24 -11.11 10.05
C ILE A 124 0.86 -11.91 10.76
N THR A 125 1.70 -11.20 11.49
CA THR A 125 2.80 -11.82 12.24
C THR A 125 2.44 -11.96 13.72
N PRO A 126 3.00 -12.94 14.46
CA PRO A 126 2.87 -13.04 15.91
C PRO A 126 3.09 -11.72 16.67
N LYS A 127 4.11 -10.94 16.27
CA LYS A 127 4.35 -9.58 16.81
C LYS A 127 3.18 -8.62 16.64
N THR A 128 2.50 -8.67 15.49
CA THR A 128 1.35 -7.81 15.19
C THR A 128 0.14 -8.22 16.01
N LEU A 129 -0.09 -9.54 16.15
CA LEU A 129 -1.17 -10.09 16.97
C LEU A 129 -0.97 -9.77 18.45
N LEU A 130 0.27 -9.88 18.94
CA LEU A 130 0.61 -9.56 20.32
C LEU A 130 0.33 -8.08 20.62
N ASN A 131 0.82 -7.17 19.77
CA ASN A 131 0.57 -5.75 19.93
C ASN A 131 -0.93 -5.42 19.93
N ALA A 132 -1.71 -6.07 19.06
CA ALA A 132 -3.15 -5.90 19.03
C ALA A 132 -3.82 -6.33 20.34
N LEU A 133 -3.45 -7.51 20.87
CA LEU A 133 -4.01 -8.01 22.14
C LEU A 133 -3.68 -7.09 23.31
N VAL A 134 -2.42 -6.65 23.42
CA VAL A 134 -1.99 -5.75 24.51
C VAL A 134 -2.72 -4.40 24.44
N MET A 135 -2.98 -3.85 23.23
CA MET A 135 -3.80 -2.64 23.09
C MET A 135 -5.24 -2.82 23.59
N LYS A 136 -5.83 -4.01 23.39
CA LYS A 136 -7.18 -4.32 23.89
C LYS A 136 -7.22 -4.40 25.40
N ILE A 137 -6.21 -4.99 26.01
CA ILE A 137 -6.08 -5.09 27.46
C ILE A 137 -5.81 -3.70 28.06
N ALA A 138 -4.85 -2.95 27.51
CA ALA A 138 -4.47 -1.63 28.02
C ALA A 138 -5.53 -0.53 27.76
N LYS A 139 -6.51 -0.80 26.89
CA LYS A 139 -7.56 0.15 26.44
C LYS A 139 -7.02 1.46 25.86
N ARG A 140 -5.77 1.50 25.42
CA ARG A 140 -5.11 2.69 24.84
C ARG A 140 -4.10 2.28 23.78
N TYR A 141 -3.59 3.27 23.05
CA TYR A 141 -2.48 3.06 22.15
C TYR A 141 -1.20 2.79 22.93
N LEU A 142 -0.41 1.82 22.46
CA LEU A 142 0.90 1.52 23.00
C LEU A 142 1.85 2.68 22.69
N GLN A 143 2.56 3.11 23.72
CA GLN A 143 3.61 4.12 23.62
C GLN A 143 4.93 3.45 23.25
N LYS A 144 5.85 4.25 22.70
CA LYS A 144 7.20 3.78 22.36
C LYS A 144 7.91 3.32 23.65
N GLY A 145 8.39 2.09 23.65
CA GLY A 145 9.10 1.49 24.79
C GLY A 145 8.23 0.63 25.71
N GLU A 146 6.92 0.50 25.46
CA GLU A 146 6.05 -0.39 26.25
C GLU A 146 6.09 -1.85 25.78
N THR A 147 6.50 -2.07 24.53
CA THR A 147 6.80 -3.39 23.98
C THR A 147 8.29 -3.42 23.66
N VAL A 148 9.05 -4.15 24.46
CA VAL A 148 10.52 -4.21 24.33
C VAL A 148 10.92 -5.63 23.95
N TYR A 149 11.67 -5.75 22.85
CA TYR A 149 12.31 -7.00 22.45
C TYR A 149 13.81 -6.88 22.68
N GLU A 150 14.36 -7.83 23.43
CA GLU A 150 15.80 -8.04 23.57
C GLU A 150 16.17 -9.31 22.80
N THR A 151 17.32 -9.36 22.15
CA THR A 151 17.78 -10.58 21.46
C THR A 151 19.19 -10.89 21.85
N LYS A 152 19.40 -12.12 22.34
CA LYS A 152 20.72 -12.67 22.64
C LYS A 152 21.14 -13.62 21.51
N THR A 153 22.38 -13.47 21.09
CA THR A 153 22.99 -14.29 20.03
C THR A 153 23.95 -15.28 20.66
N TYR A 154 23.80 -16.57 20.34
CA TYR A 154 24.59 -17.65 20.93
C TYR A 154 25.72 -18.09 19.97
N ASN A 155 26.81 -18.58 20.56
CA ASN A 155 27.93 -19.15 19.82
C ASN A 155 27.44 -20.42 19.10
N GLY A 156 27.23 -20.32 17.78
CA GLY A 156 26.55 -21.33 16.96
C GLY A 156 25.56 -20.75 15.94
N GLY A 157 25.36 -19.42 15.91
CA GLY A 157 24.49 -18.75 14.94
C GLY A 157 23.01 -18.74 15.32
N GLY A 158 22.67 -19.20 16.53
CA GLY A 158 21.33 -19.14 17.09
C GLY A 158 21.03 -17.77 17.69
N HIS A 159 19.82 -17.27 17.47
CA HIS A 159 19.28 -16.06 18.08
C HIS A 159 18.10 -16.42 18.97
N GLN A 160 18.09 -15.97 20.22
CA GLN A 160 16.91 -16.06 21.09
C GLN A 160 16.44 -14.65 21.41
N ALA A 161 15.13 -14.40 21.31
CA ALA A 161 14.57 -13.13 21.72
C ALA A 161 13.74 -13.27 23.00
N THR A 162 13.69 -12.20 23.78
CA THR A 162 12.85 -12.03 24.95
C THR A 162 11.96 -10.81 24.74
N VAL A 163 10.68 -10.91 25.05
CA VAL A 163 9.73 -9.80 24.97
C VAL A 163 9.22 -9.42 26.36
N LYS A 164 9.15 -8.11 26.63
CA LYS A 164 8.56 -7.51 27.84
C LYS A 164 7.44 -6.56 27.45
N LEU A 165 6.32 -6.62 28.16
CA LEU A 165 5.09 -5.88 27.85
C LEU A 165 4.66 -5.00 29.04
N SER A 166 5.28 -3.84 29.19
CA SER A 166 5.03 -2.93 30.32
C SER A 166 3.64 -2.25 30.27
N ALA A 167 2.89 -2.40 29.18
CA ALA A 167 1.53 -1.90 29.07
C ALA A 167 0.46 -2.81 29.69
N LEU A 168 0.82 -4.04 30.09
CA LEU A 168 -0.12 -4.95 30.76
C LEU A 168 -0.31 -4.57 32.24
N PRO A 169 -1.48 -4.86 32.84
CA PRO A 169 -1.75 -4.52 34.23
C PRO A 169 -1.04 -5.44 35.22
N GLY A 170 -0.69 -4.91 36.39
CA GLY A 170 -0.14 -5.67 37.51
C GLY A 170 1.19 -6.36 37.19
N GLU A 171 1.33 -7.60 37.65
CA GLU A 171 2.55 -8.42 37.50
C GLU A 171 2.89 -8.73 36.03
N TRP A 172 1.90 -8.66 35.14
CA TRP A 172 2.11 -8.90 33.71
C TRP A 172 3.01 -7.85 33.05
N SER A 173 3.14 -6.65 33.64
CA SER A 173 4.06 -5.60 33.18
C SER A 173 5.55 -5.94 33.35
N GLU A 174 5.85 -6.82 34.31
CA GLU A 174 7.21 -7.23 34.66
C GLU A 174 7.59 -8.58 34.05
N ARG A 175 6.59 -9.37 33.64
CA ARG A 175 6.80 -10.67 32.99
C ARG A 175 7.55 -10.52 31.66
N MET A 176 8.44 -11.48 31.42
CA MET A 176 9.23 -11.58 30.21
C MET A 176 9.06 -12.97 29.61
N TRP A 177 8.86 -13.03 28.29
CA TRP A 177 8.71 -14.28 27.57
C TRP A 177 9.90 -14.50 26.64
N ALA A 178 10.59 -15.61 26.84
CA ALA A 178 11.70 -16.01 25.99
C ALA A 178 11.20 -16.92 24.86
N GLY A 179 11.48 -16.51 23.62
CA GLY A 179 11.23 -17.28 22.41
C GLY A 179 12.15 -18.49 22.25
N HIS A 180 11.86 -19.30 21.24
CA HIS A 180 12.77 -20.37 20.80
C HIS A 180 14.02 -19.80 20.13
N VAL A 181 15.14 -20.50 20.26
CA VAL A 181 16.37 -20.18 19.53
C VAL A 181 16.15 -20.45 18.04
N CYS A 182 16.30 -19.41 17.23
CA CYS A 182 16.05 -19.45 15.79
C CYS A 182 17.29 -19.05 15.00
N THR A 183 17.29 -19.33 13.70
CA THR A 183 18.40 -19.00 12.78
C THR A 183 18.52 -17.51 12.48
N THR A 184 17.48 -16.72 12.72
CA THR A 184 17.47 -15.27 12.48
C THR A 184 16.86 -14.54 13.65
N LYS A 185 17.34 -13.33 13.90
CA LYS A 185 16.77 -12.43 14.93
C LYS A 185 15.27 -12.20 14.74
N GLN A 186 14.81 -12.02 13.51
CA GLN A 186 13.40 -11.80 13.21
C GLN A 186 12.52 -13.00 13.61
N LYS A 187 12.93 -14.23 13.26
CA LYS A 187 12.19 -15.43 13.66
C LYS A 187 12.18 -15.63 15.18
N ALA A 188 13.31 -15.33 15.84
CA ALA A 188 13.40 -15.37 17.30
C ALA A 188 12.43 -14.39 17.98
N GLU A 189 12.28 -13.17 17.44
CA GLU A 189 11.33 -12.19 17.95
C GLU A 189 9.87 -12.61 17.73
N GLN A 190 9.57 -13.25 16.61
CA GLN A 190 8.22 -13.78 16.34
C GLN A 190 7.88 -14.93 17.28
N SER A 191 8.82 -15.84 17.55
CA SER A 191 8.60 -16.96 18.49
C SER A 191 8.42 -16.47 19.93
N ALA A 192 9.16 -15.44 20.36
CA ALA A 192 8.95 -14.80 21.65
C ALA A 192 7.55 -14.16 21.75
N ALA A 193 7.10 -13.53 20.66
CA ALA A 193 5.78 -12.92 20.63
C ALA A 193 4.64 -13.94 20.67
N GLU A 194 4.82 -15.10 20.04
CA GLU A 194 3.87 -16.21 20.05
C GLU A 194 3.68 -16.79 21.46
N ILE A 195 4.78 -17.07 22.17
CA ILE A 195 4.74 -17.56 23.55
C ILE A 195 4.08 -16.56 24.48
N ALA A 196 4.39 -15.26 24.33
CA ALA A 196 3.73 -14.20 25.10
C ALA A 196 2.23 -14.15 24.83
N LEU A 197 1.83 -14.29 23.57
CA LEU A 197 0.43 -14.25 23.16
C LEU A 197 -0.35 -15.43 23.71
N GLU A 198 0.20 -16.64 23.64
CA GLU A 198 -0.42 -17.84 24.23
C GLU A 198 -0.57 -17.70 25.74
N SER A 199 0.48 -17.24 26.43
CA SER A 199 0.47 -17.02 27.88
C SER A 199 -0.59 -16.00 28.31
N ILE A 200 -0.76 -14.90 27.56
CA ILE A 200 -1.80 -13.89 27.85
C ILE A 200 -3.20 -14.45 27.57
N LYS A 201 -3.37 -15.27 26.52
CA LYS A 201 -4.67 -15.87 26.19
C LYS A 201 -5.14 -16.93 27.20
N GLN A 202 -4.20 -17.61 27.84
CA GLN A 202 -4.51 -18.58 28.90
C GLN A 202 -5.04 -17.90 30.17
N ASP A 203 -4.70 -16.61 30.37
CA ASP A 203 -5.19 -15.86 31.51
C ASP A 203 -6.59 -15.30 31.25
N LYS A 204 -7.54 -15.81 32.04
CA LYS A 204 -8.96 -15.45 31.91
C LYS A 204 -9.22 -13.99 32.31
N GLU A 205 -8.52 -13.45 33.30
CA GLU A 205 -8.73 -12.08 33.77
C GLU A 205 -8.29 -11.05 32.72
N LEU A 206 -7.15 -11.28 32.07
CA LEU A 206 -6.68 -10.45 30.97
C LEU A 206 -7.58 -10.53 29.74
N MET A 207 -8.11 -11.70 29.43
CA MET A 207 -9.06 -11.88 28.32
C MET A 207 -10.40 -11.19 28.61
N GLU A 208 -10.91 -11.30 29.84
CA GLU A 208 -12.11 -10.54 30.25
C GLU A 208 -11.85 -9.03 30.22
N GLU A 209 -10.68 -8.57 30.64
CA GLU A 209 -10.29 -7.17 30.53
C GLU A 209 -10.18 -6.73 29.06
N ALA A 210 -9.66 -7.58 28.17
CA ALA A 210 -9.61 -7.32 26.74
C ALA A 210 -11.01 -7.19 26.11
N ASP A 211 -11.97 -7.99 26.57
CA ASP A 211 -13.35 -8.00 26.07
C ASP A 211 -14.23 -6.88 26.63
N LYS A 212 -13.86 -6.31 27.79
CA LYS A 212 -14.59 -5.15 28.34
C LYS A 212 -14.64 -4.01 27.31
N PRO A 213 -15.82 -3.40 27.09
CA PRO A 213 -15.91 -2.27 26.17
C PRO A 213 -15.05 -1.11 26.69
N LYS A 214 -14.29 -0.48 25.79
CA LYS A 214 -13.50 0.71 26.12
C LYS A 214 -14.44 1.81 26.63
N GLY A 215 -14.27 2.23 27.88
CA GLY A 215 -15.11 3.25 28.51
C GLY A 215 -15.14 4.55 27.71
N PHE A 216 -16.34 5.09 27.49
CA PHE A 216 -16.53 6.41 26.88
C PHE A 216 -15.93 7.48 27.81
N GLY A 217 -14.74 7.97 27.48
CA GLY A 217 -14.20 9.17 28.11
C GLY A 217 -15.16 10.35 27.91
N LYS A 218 -15.58 10.99 29.01
CA LYS A 218 -16.29 12.27 29.01
C LYS A 218 -15.34 13.33 28.44
N GLY A 219 -15.45 13.62 27.15
CA GLY A 219 -14.66 14.69 26.52
C GLY A 219 -14.58 14.56 25.02
N GLY A 220 -15.68 14.85 24.32
CA GLY A 220 -15.69 14.83 22.85
C GLY A 220 -17.11 14.93 22.30
N LYS A 221 -17.63 16.15 22.22
CA LYS A 221 -18.83 16.47 21.45
C LYS A 221 -18.53 16.20 19.97
N GLY A 222 -19.07 15.13 19.41
CA GLY A 222 -19.06 14.87 17.97
C GLY A 222 -18.72 13.43 17.57
N LYS A 223 -19.65 12.82 16.81
CA LYS A 223 -19.59 11.50 16.14
C LYS A 223 -20.09 10.29 16.95
N GLY A 224 -21.42 10.18 16.99
CA GLY A 224 -22.17 9.03 16.48
C GLY A 224 -21.76 7.63 16.93
N LYS A 225 -22.44 7.15 17.98
CA LYS A 225 -22.47 5.76 18.44
C LYS A 225 -23.04 4.81 17.37
N GLY A 226 -22.16 4.11 16.67
CA GLY A 226 -22.45 2.97 15.80
C GLY A 226 -21.38 1.90 16.04
N PHE A 227 -21.84 0.65 16.15
CA PHE A 227 -21.10 -0.61 16.35
C PHE A 227 -19.61 -0.55 15.95
N MET A 228 -18.72 -0.51 16.94
CA MET A 228 -17.27 -0.35 16.75
C MET A 228 -16.65 -1.73 16.47
N TRP A 229 -16.53 -2.08 15.19
CA TRP A 229 -15.77 -3.26 14.77
C TRP A 229 -14.29 -3.12 15.12
N ASP A 230 -13.69 -4.20 15.60
CA ASP A 230 -12.31 -4.28 16.07
C ASP A 230 -11.29 -3.85 14.99
N PRO A 231 -10.18 -3.16 15.34
CA PRO A 231 -9.14 -2.77 14.38
C PRO A 231 -8.58 -3.92 13.54
N TRP A 232 -8.64 -5.15 14.08
CA TRP A 232 -8.24 -6.38 13.39
C TRP A 232 -9.21 -6.77 12.26
N GLN A 233 -10.51 -6.56 12.46
CA GLN A 233 -11.52 -6.75 11.41
C GLN A 233 -11.43 -5.64 10.35
N TRP A 234 -11.17 -4.40 10.78
CA TRP A 234 -11.02 -3.25 9.88
C TRP A 234 -9.87 -3.38 8.86
N GLY A 235 -8.73 -3.95 9.29
CA GLY A 235 -7.56 -4.18 8.41
C GLY A 235 -7.75 -5.32 7.40
N TRP A 236 -8.45 -6.38 7.79
CA TRP A 236 -8.80 -7.50 6.91
C TRP A 236 -9.84 -7.11 5.84
N MET A 237 -10.83 -6.28 6.20
CA MET A 237 -11.98 -5.95 5.36
C MET A 237 -11.72 -4.87 4.28
N TRP A 238 -10.59 -4.16 4.36
CA TRP A 238 -10.14 -3.25 3.29
C TRP A 238 -9.49 -3.96 2.09
N GLY A 239 -9.07 -5.22 2.27
CA GLY A 239 -8.50 -6.06 1.20
C GLY A 239 -9.50 -6.98 0.51
N MET A 240 -10.72 -7.13 1.05
CA MET A 240 -11.73 -8.04 0.51
C MET A 240 -12.60 -7.38 -0.57
N PRO A 241 -12.98 -8.13 -1.62
CA PRO A 241 -13.99 -7.69 -2.57
C PRO A 241 -15.33 -7.46 -1.84
N SER A 242 -16.11 -6.48 -2.29
CA SER A 242 -17.35 -6.09 -1.62
C SER A 242 -18.39 -7.21 -1.51
N SER A 243 -18.25 -8.27 -2.32
CA SER A 243 -19.06 -9.48 -2.30
C SER A 243 -18.84 -10.36 -1.06
N GLU A 244 -17.70 -10.24 -0.39
CA GLU A 244 -17.30 -11.12 0.73
C GLU A 244 -17.39 -10.46 2.10
N LEU A 245 -17.89 -9.21 2.18
CA LEU A 245 -18.11 -8.54 3.46
C LEU A 245 -19.33 -9.14 4.18
N PRO A 246 -19.34 -9.22 5.52
CA PRO A 246 -20.51 -9.66 6.27
C PRO A 246 -21.66 -8.67 6.06
N ARG A 247 -22.74 -9.15 5.42
CA ARG A 247 -23.95 -8.38 5.12
C ARG A 247 -25.00 -8.70 6.18
N LYS A 248 -25.54 -7.68 6.84
CA LYS A 248 -26.66 -7.82 7.78
C LYS A 248 -27.90 -7.19 7.19
N ASP A 249 -28.98 -7.95 7.09
CA ASP A 249 -30.23 -7.41 6.54
C ASP A 249 -30.80 -6.33 7.46
N VAL A 250 -31.11 -5.17 6.87
CA VAL A 250 -31.72 -4.03 7.56
C VAL A 250 -33.24 -4.15 7.48
N LEU A 251 -33.72 -4.55 6.31
CA LEU A 251 -35.13 -4.80 6.03
C LEU A 251 -35.28 -6.20 5.45
N THR A 252 -36.29 -6.93 5.93
CA THR A 252 -36.66 -8.23 5.39
C THR A 252 -37.53 -8.09 4.13
N GLU A 253 -38.19 -6.94 3.99
CA GLU A 253 -39.06 -6.64 2.86
C GLU A 253 -38.26 -5.97 1.73
N SER A 254 -38.58 -6.34 0.48
CA SER A 254 -38.03 -5.69 -0.70
C SER A 254 -38.66 -4.31 -0.89
N ILE A 255 -37.85 -3.29 -1.05
CA ILE A 255 -38.28 -1.91 -1.31
C ILE A 255 -37.99 -1.51 -2.76
N THR A 256 -38.58 -0.41 -3.21
CA THR A 256 -38.31 0.17 -4.52
C THR A 256 -37.39 1.37 -4.45
N GLY A 257 -36.73 1.67 -5.57
CA GLY A 257 -35.93 2.87 -5.73
C GLY A 257 -35.52 3.11 -7.18
N GLU A 258 -34.71 4.14 -7.36
CA GLU A 258 -34.21 4.61 -8.65
C GLU A 258 -32.68 4.54 -8.71
N VAL A 259 -32.15 3.99 -9.81
CA VAL A 259 -30.70 3.95 -10.05
C VAL A 259 -30.21 5.37 -10.38
N ILE A 260 -29.37 5.95 -9.53
CA ILE A 260 -28.78 7.27 -9.76
C ILE A 260 -27.63 7.18 -10.77
N GLU A 261 -26.75 6.21 -10.55
CA GLU A 261 -25.51 6.08 -11.31
C GLU A 261 -25.13 4.61 -11.37
N TRP A 262 -24.70 4.16 -12.53
CA TRP A 262 -24.11 2.83 -12.72
C TRP A 262 -22.78 2.96 -13.47
N LYS A 263 -21.76 2.32 -12.92
CA LYS A 263 -20.44 2.13 -13.53
C LYS A 263 -20.29 0.67 -13.90
N GLU A 264 -19.26 0.34 -14.68
CA GLU A 264 -18.96 -1.02 -15.16
C GLU A 264 -18.97 -2.14 -14.09
N SER A 265 -18.83 -1.79 -12.79
CA SER A 265 -18.76 -2.75 -11.68
C SER A 265 -19.66 -2.46 -10.48
N HIS A 266 -20.24 -1.27 -10.38
CA HIS A 266 -21.03 -0.86 -9.22
C HIS A 266 -21.86 0.39 -9.52
N GLY A 267 -22.88 0.63 -8.70
CA GLY A 267 -23.72 1.81 -8.81
C GLY A 267 -24.34 2.25 -7.51
N TRP A 268 -25.18 3.27 -7.62
CA TRP A 268 -25.87 3.94 -6.54
C TRP A 268 -27.36 3.98 -6.81
N ILE A 269 -28.14 3.63 -5.80
CA ILE A 269 -29.61 3.63 -5.85
C ILE A 269 -30.12 4.59 -4.78
N LYS A 270 -31.16 5.35 -5.11
CA LYS A 270 -31.95 6.12 -4.16
C LYS A 270 -33.21 5.31 -3.83
N ALA A 271 -33.43 4.95 -2.58
CA ALA A 271 -34.69 4.35 -2.17
C ALA A 271 -35.83 5.38 -2.27
N ASP A 272 -37.01 4.92 -2.70
CA ASP A 272 -38.24 5.74 -2.70
C ASP A 272 -38.74 6.00 -1.27
N VAL A 273 -38.47 5.05 -0.38
CA VAL A 273 -38.81 5.12 1.05
C VAL A 273 -37.60 5.60 1.84
N GLU A 274 -37.79 6.61 2.69
CA GLU A 274 -36.74 7.04 3.61
C GLU A 274 -36.41 5.92 4.60
N LEU A 275 -35.14 5.52 4.62
CA LEU A 275 -34.63 4.50 5.52
C LEU A 275 -34.19 5.16 6.83
N ASP A 276 -34.96 4.98 7.90
CA ASP A 276 -34.57 5.39 9.25
C ASP A 276 -33.50 4.44 9.82
N HIS A 277 -32.29 4.57 9.27
CA HIS A 277 -31.13 3.79 9.69
C HIS A 277 -29.91 4.70 9.84
N LYS A 278 -29.11 4.49 10.90
CA LYS A 278 -27.91 5.31 11.16
C LYS A 278 -26.89 5.27 10.02
N ALA A 279 -26.90 4.20 9.22
CA ALA A 279 -26.06 4.07 8.03
C ALA A 279 -26.60 4.84 6.80
N ALA A 280 -27.88 5.23 6.79
CA ALA A 280 -28.48 6.03 5.72
C ALA A 280 -27.90 7.45 5.65
N SER A 281 -27.42 8.01 6.77
CA SER A 281 -26.71 9.30 6.74
C SER A 281 -25.32 9.22 6.09
N ARG A 282 -24.79 8.00 5.86
CA ARG A 282 -23.55 7.81 5.10
C ARG A 282 -23.88 7.84 3.61
N ARG A 283 -22.94 8.37 2.81
CA ARG A 283 -23.08 8.42 1.35
C ARG A 283 -24.34 9.17 0.89
N GLU A 284 -24.78 10.17 1.66
CA GLU A 284 -25.94 11.02 1.34
C GLU A 284 -27.25 10.24 1.15
N GLY A 285 -27.46 9.12 1.87
CA GLY A 285 -28.67 8.29 1.72
C GLY A 285 -28.65 7.34 0.54
N LYS A 286 -27.55 7.30 -0.24
CA LYS A 286 -27.42 6.43 -1.41
C LYS A 286 -27.07 5.01 -0.98
N ILE A 287 -27.73 4.06 -1.64
CA ILE A 287 -27.57 2.62 -1.42
C ILE A 287 -26.62 2.09 -2.48
N PHE A 288 -25.59 1.36 -2.07
CA PHE A 288 -24.61 0.79 -2.97
C PHE A 288 -25.12 -0.50 -3.61
N VAL A 289 -24.87 -0.68 -4.90
CA VAL A 289 -25.09 -1.95 -5.59
C VAL A 289 -23.81 -2.38 -6.29
N GLY A 290 -23.38 -3.62 -6.08
CA GLY A 290 -22.24 -4.22 -6.78
C GLY A 290 -22.70 -5.03 -7.98
N LYS A 291 -21.79 -5.27 -8.94
CA LYS A 291 -22.04 -6.13 -10.11
C LYS A 291 -22.52 -7.54 -9.76
N SER A 292 -22.12 -8.08 -8.60
CA SER A 292 -22.59 -9.38 -8.10
C SER A 292 -24.08 -9.41 -7.78
N ASP A 293 -24.66 -8.25 -7.49
CA ASP A 293 -26.03 -8.09 -7.00
C ASP A 293 -26.91 -7.34 -8.02
N ALA A 294 -26.42 -7.18 -9.26
CA ALA A 294 -27.10 -6.54 -10.37
C ALA A 294 -27.25 -7.51 -11.57
N PRO A 295 -28.17 -7.25 -12.52
CA PRO A 295 -28.28 -8.03 -13.75
C PRO A 295 -26.97 -8.06 -14.54
N GLU A 296 -26.75 -9.10 -15.34
CA GLU A 296 -25.52 -9.24 -16.15
C GLU A 296 -25.30 -8.07 -17.12
N ASP A 297 -26.39 -7.53 -17.66
CA ASP A 297 -26.39 -6.37 -18.57
C ASP A 297 -26.13 -5.04 -17.84
N GLY A 298 -26.02 -5.05 -16.51
CA GLY A 298 -25.84 -3.87 -15.68
C GLY A 298 -27.16 -3.12 -15.41
N LEU A 299 -27.02 -1.89 -14.91
CA LEU A 299 -28.15 -1.01 -14.63
C LEU A 299 -28.05 0.28 -15.45
N VAL A 300 -29.19 0.84 -15.79
CA VAL A 300 -29.28 2.14 -16.47
C VAL A 300 -29.66 3.20 -15.44
N ALA A 301 -28.98 4.35 -15.46
CA ALA A 301 -29.36 5.49 -14.62
C ALA A 301 -30.79 5.93 -14.96
N GLY A 302 -31.62 6.14 -13.94
CA GLY A 302 -33.05 6.42 -14.04
C GLY A 302 -33.96 5.20 -14.04
N ALA A 303 -33.42 3.97 -14.07
CA ALA A 303 -34.23 2.75 -14.02
C ALA A 303 -34.86 2.57 -12.62
N LYS A 304 -36.11 2.11 -12.59
CA LYS A 304 -36.79 1.68 -11.36
C LYS A 304 -36.39 0.26 -11.02
N VAL A 305 -36.08 0.03 -9.75
CA VAL A 305 -35.58 -1.25 -9.26
C VAL A 305 -36.27 -1.62 -7.94
N SER A 306 -36.47 -2.92 -7.71
CA SER A 306 -36.84 -3.49 -6.42
C SER A 306 -35.64 -4.24 -5.83
N PHE A 307 -35.33 -4.04 -4.55
CA PHE A 307 -34.17 -4.64 -3.89
C PHE A 307 -34.37 -4.77 -2.38
N THR A 308 -33.57 -5.63 -1.75
CA THR A 308 -33.52 -5.78 -0.29
C THR A 308 -32.31 -5.03 0.26
N VAL A 309 -32.50 -4.31 1.37
CA VAL A 309 -31.45 -3.49 1.97
C VAL A 309 -30.66 -4.27 3.00
N TYR A 310 -29.34 -4.30 2.83
CA TYR A 310 -28.40 -4.77 3.84
C TYR A 310 -27.49 -3.64 4.32
N GLU A 311 -26.99 -3.77 5.54
CA GLU A 311 -25.90 -2.97 6.08
C GLU A 311 -24.62 -3.78 6.00
N ASP A 312 -23.59 -3.14 5.47
CA ASP A 312 -22.22 -3.60 5.50
C ASP A 312 -21.33 -2.55 6.19
N PRO A 313 -20.06 -2.88 6.46
CA PRO A 313 -19.09 -1.97 7.09
C PRO A 313 -18.88 -0.66 6.33
N ARG A 314 -19.12 -0.67 5.02
CA ARG A 314 -18.94 0.47 4.11
C ARG A 314 -20.21 1.31 3.97
N GLY A 315 -21.38 0.80 4.36
CA GLY A 315 -22.65 1.53 4.39
C GLY A 315 -23.85 0.64 4.06
N LEU A 316 -24.91 1.24 3.53
CA LEU A 316 -26.06 0.51 3.01
C LEU A 316 -25.75 -0.05 1.62
N GLY A 317 -26.18 -1.28 1.39
CA GLY A 317 -26.12 -1.96 0.11
C GLY A 317 -27.45 -2.60 -0.28
N ALA A 318 -27.60 -2.87 -1.57
CA ALA A 318 -28.75 -3.53 -2.17
C ALA A 318 -28.36 -4.95 -2.60
N LYS A 319 -29.19 -5.92 -2.23
CA LYS A 319 -29.12 -7.31 -2.71
C LYS A 319 -30.44 -7.72 -3.35
N ASP A 320 -30.42 -8.84 -4.07
CA ASP A 320 -31.60 -9.42 -4.73
C ASP A 320 -32.31 -8.42 -5.67
N LEU A 321 -31.53 -7.60 -6.38
CA LEU A 321 -32.05 -6.52 -7.20
C LEU A 321 -32.76 -7.02 -8.46
N LYS A 322 -33.92 -6.43 -8.75
CA LYS A 322 -34.70 -6.66 -9.98
C LYS A 322 -35.10 -5.33 -10.60
N VAL A 323 -35.00 -5.20 -11.91
CA VAL A 323 -35.48 -4.04 -12.67
C VAL A 323 -37.00 -4.16 -12.87
N LEU A 324 -37.73 -3.07 -12.69
CA LEU A 324 -39.20 -2.97 -12.82
C LEU A 324 -39.61 -2.37 -14.18
#